data_AF-A0A2V4AQL8-F1
#
_entry.id   AF-A0A2V4AQL8-F1
#
_cell.length_a   1.000
_cell.length_b   1.000
_cell.length_c   1.000
_cell.angle_alpha   90.00
_cell.angle_beta   90.00
_cell.angle_gamma   90.00
#
_symmetry.space_group_name_H-M   'P 1'
#
loop_
_entity.id
_entity.type
_entity.pdbx_description
1 polymer ?
#
loop_
_entity_poly.entity_id
_entity_poly.type
_entity_poly.pdbx_seq_one_letter_code
_entity_poly.pdbx_strand_id
1 'polypeptide(L)'
;MLGRFRRKHTGAPETATPDTAAAGVPVWPLEAWHGNGLRADDARYVALCLTPAFPEEQETRELRDGDAWDRILGAAKARGSRSAAMARTVTELLADPRYTAFDVLYSWLAPAHEGTDRQLEVIDEGLRACPRKYYLLDLAGTAMLRRGRAAEALYYWAHSVTNAESVGEGEDARAYDYLTVVAGVVGRRDAAKAFHARANLADAPEIVLDDEYTQLVHKAFRKPAPAMRPVIETLAQQVPA
;
A
#
# COMPACT_ATOMS: atom_id res chain seq x y z
N MET A 1 -60.24 0.11 34.55
CA MET A 1 -59.82 -0.78 35.65
C MET A 1 -58.82 -1.77 35.07
N LEU A 2 -57.56 -1.73 35.51
CA LEU A 2 -56.93 -2.79 36.32
C LEU A 2 -57.12 -4.17 35.64
N GLY A 3 -56.15 -4.81 35.01
CA GLY A 3 -54.74 -4.93 35.37
C GLY A 3 -54.46 -6.39 35.76
N ARG A 4 -53.38 -6.95 35.16
CA ARG A 4 -52.39 -7.87 35.80
C ARG A 4 -52.87 -9.31 36.15
N PHE A 5 -52.09 -10.40 36.04
CA PHE A 5 -50.64 -10.60 36.03
C PHE A 5 -50.21 -12.00 35.50
N ARG A 6 -49.14 -11.98 34.70
CA ARG A 6 -47.85 -12.72 34.81
C ARG A 6 -47.81 -14.21 35.25
N ARG A 7 -47.04 -14.99 34.50
CA ARG A 7 -45.86 -15.69 35.04
C ARG A 7 -44.57 -15.24 34.34
N LYS A 8 -43.56 -14.98 35.17
CA LYS A 8 -42.16 -14.64 34.83
C LYS A 8 -41.36 -15.94 34.65
N HIS A 9 -40.37 -15.93 33.77
CA HIS A 9 -39.04 -16.40 34.16
C HIS A 9 -38.00 -15.34 33.77
N THR A 10 -37.13 -15.09 34.74
CA THR A 10 -36.06 -14.10 34.83
C THR A 10 -34.72 -14.78 34.61
N GLY A 11 -33.78 -14.07 33.97
CA GLY A 11 -32.35 -14.38 33.95
C GLY A 11 -31.72 -13.87 32.65
N ALA A 12 -31.48 -12.56 32.52
CA ALA A 12 -30.22 -11.86 32.85
C ALA A 12 -29.35 -11.70 31.59
N PRO A 13 -28.52 -10.64 31.51
CA PRO A 13 -28.49 -9.72 30.39
C PRO A 13 -27.64 -10.21 29.23
N GLU A 14 -28.05 -9.83 28.01
CA GLU A 14 -27.17 -9.79 26.86
C GLU A 14 -25.93 -8.96 27.24
N THR A 15 -24.82 -9.65 27.44
CA THR A 15 -23.50 -9.02 27.35
C THR A 15 -23.38 -8.49 25.94
N ALA A 16 -23.72 -7.21 25.77
CA ALA A 16 -23.23 -6.38 24.70
C ALA A 16 -21.71 -6.60 24.65
N THR A 17 -21.29 -7.40 23.67
CA THR A 17 -19.88 -7.48 23.32
C THR A 17 -19.56 -6.08 22.80
N PRO A 18 -18.61 -5.35 23.39
CA PRO A 18 -18.25 -4.06 22.86
C PRO A 18 -17.79 -4.27 21.42
N ASP A 19 -18.36 -3.50 20.50
CA ASP A 19 -17.84 -3.31 19.15
C ASP A 19 -16.37 -2.91 19.27
N THR A 20 -15.49 -3.90 19.25
CA THR A 20 -14.10 -3.70 18.90
C THR A 20 -14.15 -3.11 17.50
N ALA A 21 -13.82 -1.83 17.39
CA ALA A 21 -13.56 -1.13 16.14
C ALA A 21 -12.78 -2.08 15.22
N ALA A 22 -13.50 -2.69 14.28
CA ALA A 22 -12.90 -3.67 13.41
C ALA A 22 -11.93 -2.89 12.54
N ALA A 23 -10.63 -3.20 12.68
CA ALA A 23 -9.65 -2.87 11.66
C ALA A 23 -10.28 -3.18 10.30
N GLY A 24 -10.26 -2.20 9.39
CA GLY A 24 -10.93 -2.33 8.10
C GLY A 24 -10.50 -3.64 7.44
N VAL A 25 -11.46 -4.50 7.08
CA VAL A 25 -11.15 -5.78 6.45
C VAL A 25 -10.28 -5.50 5.22
N PRO A 26 -9.02 -6.00 5.17
CA PRO A 26 -8.13 -5.71 4.06
C PRO A 26 -8.76 -6.17 2.76
N VAL A 27 -8.77 -5.28 1.76
CA VAL A 27 -9.08 -5.68 0.39
C VAL A 27 -7.75 -6.07 -0.24
N TRP A 28 -7.42 -7.36 -0.15
CA TRP A 28 -6.15 -7.91 -0.64
C TRP A 28 -6.00 -7.67 -2.15
N PRO A 29 -4.78 -7.46 -2.69
CA PRO A 29 -4.59 -7.21 -4.12
C PRO A 29 -5.26 -8.25 -5.03
N LEU A 30 -5.26 -9.52 -4.65
CA LEU A 30 -5.93 -10.60 -5.39
C LEU A 30 -7.45 -10.61 -5.22
N GLU A 31 -7.97 -10.23 -4.05
CA GLU A 31 -9.41 -10.17 -3.78
C GLU A 31 -10.05 -8.91 -4.37
N ALA A 32 -9.33 -7.80 -4.36
CA ALA A 32 -9.65 -6.56 -5.07
C ALA A 32 -9.66 -6.79 -6.59
N TRP A 33 -8.75 -7.64 -7.09
CA TRP A 33 -8.63 -7.98 -8.51
C TRP A 33 -9.71 -8.94 -9.01
N HIS A 34 -10.03 -10.00 -8.27
CA HIS A 34 -11.07 -10.94 -8.66
C HIS A 34 -12.50 -10.46 -8.34
N GLY A 35 -12.66 -9.50 -7.42
CA GLY A 35 -13.94 -8.88 -7.08
C GLY A 35 -14.32 -7.70 -7.98
N ASN A 36 -15.41 -6.99 -7.62
CA ASN A 36 -15.90 -5.80 -8.34
C ASN A 36 -14.99 -4.55 -8.21
N GLY A 37 -13.73 -4.72 -7.77
CA GLY A 37 -12.78 -3.63 -7.51
C GLY A 37 -13.18 -2.72 -6.33
N LEU A 38 -12.21 -2.03 -5.76
CA LEU A 38 -12.48 -0.96 -4.79
C LEU A 38 -13.02 0.26 -5.57
N ARG A 39 -14.23 0.69 -5.25
CA ARG A 39 -14.83 1.85 -5.91
C ARG A 39 -14.78 3.08 -5.00
N ALA A 40 -14.30 4.18 -5.55
CA ALA A 40 -14.24 5.45 -4.83
C ALA A 40 -15.60 6.14 -4.63
N ASP A 41 -16.70 5.54 -5.09
CA ASP A 41 -18.08 5.96 -4.79
C ASP A 41 -18.70 5.18 -3.61
N ASP A 42 -18.02 4.15 -3.06
CA ASP A 42 -18.43 3.50 -1.81
C ASP A 42 -18.28 4.51 -0.66
N ALA A 43 -19.33 4.64 0.17
CA ALA A 43 -19.34 5.53 1.33
C ALA A 43 -18.21 5.22 2.33
N ARG A 44 -17.68 4.00 2.32
CA ARG A 44 -16.57 3.56 3.18
C ARG A 44 -15.19 3.82 2.58
N TYR A 45 -15.09 4.26 1.32
CA TYR A 45 -13.80 4.40 0.62
C TYR A 45 -12.79 5.24 1.41
N VAL A 46 -13.22 6.40 1.90
CA VAL A 46 -12.36 7.29 2.69
C VAL A 46 -11.85 6.58 3.95
N ALA A 47 -12.74 5.92 4.69
CA ALA A 47 -12.36 5.18 5.89
C ALA A 47 -11.41 4.01 5.58
N LEU A 48 -11.63 3.31 4.47
CA LEU A 48 -10.76 2.23 4.01
C LEU A 48 -9.36 2.72 3.67
N CYS A 49 -9.22 3.86 2.98
CA CYS A 49 -7.90 4.43 2.67
C CYS A 49 -7.14 4.91 3.90
N LEU A 50 -7.84 5.43 4.91
CA LEU A 50 -7.22 6.05 6.09
C LEU A 50 -7.02 5.09 7.27
N THR A 51 -7.49 3.85 7.14
CA THR A 51 -7.31 2.81 8.16
C THR A 51 -6.39 1.73 7.61
N PRO A 52 -5.13 1.64 8.07
CA PRO A 52 -4.20 0.61 7.62
C PRO A 52 -4.79 -0.79 7.83
N ALA A 53 -4.86 -1.55 6.74
CA ALA A 53 -5.36 -2.92 6.79
C ALA A 53 -4.21 -3.94 6.91
N PHE A 54 -2.99 -3.49 6.65
CA PHE A 54 -1.76 -4.26 6.80
C PHE A 54 -0.92 -3.54 7.85
N PRO A 55 -0.98 -3.93 9.14
CA PRO A 55 -0.17 -3.27 10.15
C PRO A 55 1.31 -3.47 9.82
N GLU A 56 2.07 -2.37 9.89
CA GLU A 56 3.52 -2.40 9.75
C GLU A 56 4.13 -2.97 11.03
N GLU A 57 5.08 -3.90 10.87
CA GLU A 57 5.85 -4.45 11.97
C GLU A 57 7.33 -4.14 11.75
N GLN A 58 8.04 -3.87 12.85
CA GLN A 58 9.47 -3.60 12.78
C GLN A 58 10.24 -4.87 12.37
N GLU A 59 11.00 -4.78 11.28
CA GLU A 59 11.93 -5.82 10.87
C GLU A 59 13.35 -5.39 11.25
N THR A 60 13.93 -6.07 12.24
CA THR A 60 15.29 -5.79 12.70
C THR A 60 16.34 -6.63 12.00
N ARG A 61 15.93 -7.63 11.22
CA ARG A 61 16.84 -8.44 10.41
C ARG A 61 17.20 -7.64 9.16
N GLU A 62 18.48 -7.64 8.86
CA GLU A 62 18.99 -7.17 7.58
C GLU A 62 19.38 -8.38 6.72
N LEU A 63 19.24 -8.26 5.40
CA LEU A 63 19.79 -9.24 4.46
C LEU A 63 21.32 -9.14 4.44
N ARG A 64 21.98 -9.64 5.50
CA ARG A 64 23.45 -9.65 5.67
C ARG A 64 24.11 -10.93 5.20
N ASP A 65 23.49 -11.61 4.24
CA ASP A 65 24.09 -12.77 3.60
C ASP A 65 24.82 -12.34 2.33
N GLY A 66 26.15 -12.36 2.36
CA GLY A 66 26.99 -11.99 1.23
C GLY A 66 26.72 -12.82 -0.01
N ASP A 67 26.39 -14.12 0.13
CA ASP A 67 26.10 -14.98 -1.02
C ASP A 67 24.75 -14.61 -1.66
N ALA A 68 23.71 -14.41 -0.84
CA ALA A 68 22.41 -13.98 -1.35
C ALA A 68 22.50 -12.61 -2.05
N TRP A 69 23.26 -11.67 -1.46
CA TRP A 69 23.47 -10.35 -2.04
C TRP A 69 24.26 -10.41 -3.35
N ASP A 70 25.34 -11.19 -3.41
CA ASP A 70 26.14 -11.36 -4.62
C ASP A 70 25.32 -11.98 -5.76
N ARG A 71 24.42 -12.93 -5.45
CA ARG A 71 23.49 -13.50 -6.43
C ARG A 71 22.50 -12.46 -6.96
N ILE A 72 21.93 -11.62 -6.09
CA ILE A 72 21.01 -10.54 -6.49
C ILE A 72 21.75 -9.51 -7.36
N LEU A 73 22.92 -9.04 -6.92
CA LEU A 73 23.76 -8.11 -7.68
C LEU A 73 24.20 -8.70 -9.02
N GLY A 74 24.52 -9.99 -9.05
CA GLY A 74 24.83 -10.74 -10.26
C GLY A 74 23.67 -10.73 -11.26
N ALA A 75 22.45 -11.00 -10.77
CA ALA A 75 21.23 -10.99 -11.61
C ALA A 75 20.86 -9.58 -12.09
N ALA A 76 21.08 -8.55 -11.27
CA ALA A 76 20.74 -7.15 -11.60
C ALA A 76 21.54 -6.61 -12.81
N LYS A 77 22.75 -7.11 -13.07
CA LYS A 77 23.62 -6.66 -14.17
C LYS A 77 23.01 -6.85 -15.57
N ALA A 78 22.06 -7.76 -15.73
CA ALA A 78 21.55 -8.15 -17.05
C ALA A 78 20.41 -7.24 -17.58
N ARG A 79 19.64 -6.58 -16.71
CA ARG A 79 18.50 -5.67 -17.05
C ARG A 79 17.82 -5.08 -15.79
N GLY A 80 18.52 -5.00 -14.67
CA GLY A 80 17.95 -4.63 -13.37
C GLY A 80 16.97 -5.67 -12.84
N SER A 81 16.02 -5.22 -12.02
CA SER A 81 15.00 -6.05 -11.37
C SER A 81 14.03 -6.74 -12.34
N ARG A 82 13.88 -6.21 -13.57
CA ARG A 82 12.90 -6.71 -14.57
C ARG A 82 13.35 -7.96 -15.33
N SER A 83 14.46 -8.60 -14.96
CA SER A 83 15.04 -9.71 -15.72
C SER A 83 14.52 -11.07 -15.27
N ALA A 84 14.41 -12.03 -16.21
CA ALA A 84 14.11 -13.43 -15.87
C ALA A 84 15.19 -14.08 -14.98
N ALA A 85 16.43 -13.57 -15.04
CA ALA A 85 17.50 -13.97 -14.13
C ALA A 85 17.19 -13.53 -12.69
N MET A 86 16.74 -12.28 -12.49
CA MET A 86 16.30 -11.79 -11.19
C MET A 86 15.15 -12.65 -10.65
N ALA A 87 14.14 -12.93 -11.48
CA ALA A 87 13.01 -13.76 -11.07
C ALA A 87 13.45 -15.13 -10.54
N ARG A 88 14.34 -15.82 -11.29
CA ARG A 88 14.88 -17.12 -10.85
C ARG A 88 15.68 -17.01 -9.57
N THR A 89 16.64 -16.09 -9.50
CA THR A 89 17.50 -15.91 -8.33
C THR A 89 16.67 -15.65 -7.07
N VAL A 90 15.71 -14.73 -7.14
CA VAL A 90 14.89 -14.39 -5.99
C VAL A 90 13.94 -15.53 -5.61
N THR A 91 13.37 -16.24 -6.59
CA THR A 91 12.54 -17.43 -6.31
C THR A 91 13.33 -18.52 -5.60
N GLU A 92 14.59 -18.75 -5.99
CA GLU A 92 15.48 -19.69 -5.30
C GLU A 92 15.80 -19.25 -3.87
N LEU A 93 16.00 -17.95 -3.63
CA LEU A 93 16.19 -17.41 -2.28
C LEU A 93 14.93 -17.54 -1.42
N LEU A 94 13.76 -17.22 -1.97
CA LEU A 94 12.47 -17.35 -1.28
C LEU A 94 12.09 -18.81 -1.00
N ALA A 95 12.70 -19.80 -1.65
CA ALA A 95 12.50 -21.21 -1.32
C ALA A 95 13.15 -21.61 0.03
N ASP A 96 14.09 -20.80 0.54
CA ASP A 96 14.69 -21.00 1.85
C ASP A 96 13.94 -20.18 2.93
N PRO A 97 13.37 -20.83 3.97
CA PRO A 97 12.62 -20.17 5.04
C PRO A 97 13.36 -19.04 5.76
N ARG A 98 14.69 -18.99 5.66
CA ARG A 98 15.50 -17.89 6.21
C ARG A 98 15.20 -16.55 5.53
N TYR A 99 14.76 -16.57 4.27
CA TYR A 99 14.56 -15.35 3.48
C TYR A 99 13.10 -15.05 3.11
N THR A 100 12.16 -15.96 3.37
CA THR A 100 10.74 -15.81 2.97
C THR A 100 10.05 -14.57 3.52
N ALA A 101 10.56 -13.98 4.60
CA ALA A 101 9.97 -12.84 5.29
C ALA A 101 10.67 -11.49 4.98
N PHE A 102 11.58 -11.44 4.00
CA PHE A 102 12.22 -10.20 3.57
C PHE A 102 11.46 -9.52 2.43
N ASP A 103 10.86 -8.37 2.72
CA ASP A 103 10.12 -7.55 1.77
C ASP A 103 10.96 -7.13 0.56
N VAL A 104 12.26 -6.87 0.78
CA VAL A 104 13.21 -6.54 -0.28
C VAL A 104 13.26 -7.61 -1.38
N LEU A 105 13.12 -8.90 -1.05
CA LEU A 105 13.12 -9.93 -2.08
C LEU A 105 11.89 -9.83 -2.96
N TYR A 106 10.71 -9.65 -2.39
CA TYR A 106 9.48 -9.45 -3.16
C TYR A 106 9.53 -8.16 -3.98
N SER A 107 10.22 -7.11 -3.50
CA SER A 107 10.41 -5.87 -4.26
C SER A 107 11.34 -6.02 -5.47
N TRP A 108 12.25 -7.00 -5.45
CA TRP A 108 13.03 -7.42 -6.62
C TRP A 108 12.26 -8.35 -7.55
N LEU A 109 11.41 -9.22 -7.02
CA LEU A 109 10.68 -10.23 -7.80
C LEU A 109 9.46 -9.65 -8.54
N ALA A 110 8.67 -8.78 -7.90
CA ALA A 110 7.44 -8.26 -8.50
C ALA A 110 7.68 -7.50 -9.82
N PRO A 111 8.72 -6.63 -9.95
CA PRO A 111 9.05 -5.98 -11.22
C PRO A 111 9.45 -6.95 -12.35
N ALA A 112 9.97 -8.13 -12.03
CA ALA A 112 10.28 -9.16 -13.05
C ALA A 112 9.01 -9.73 -13.71
N HIS A 113 7.86 -9.58 -13.05
CA HIS A 113 6.56 -10.01 -13.54
C HIS A 113 5.65 -8.84 -13.95
N GLU A 114 6.21 -7.64 -14.12
CA GLU A 114 5.47 -6.41 -14.41
C GLU A 114 4.43 -6.58 -15.53
N GLY A 115 3.21 -6.12 -15.28
CA GLY A 115 2.11 -6.17 -16.25
C GLY A 115 1.40 -7.52 -16.34
N THR A 116 1.82 -8.52 -15.56
CA THR A 116 1.17 -9.84 -15.50
C THR A 116 0.42 -10.04 -14.17
N ASP A 117 -0.47 -11.02 -14.10
CA ASP A 117 -1.16 -11.39 -12.86
C ASP A 117 -0.18 -11.90 -11.80
N ARG A 118 0.91 -12.55 -12.23
CA ARG A 118 1.98 -13.01 -11.34
C ARG A 118 2.64 -11.87 -10.56
N GLN A 119 2.67 -10.65 -11.09
CA GLN A 119 3.11 -9.48 -10.32
C GLN A 119 2.30 -9.31 -9.04
N LEU A 120 0.98 -9.43 -9.15
CA LEU A 120 0.06 -9.21 -8.03
C LEU A 120 0.12 -10.37 -7.04
N GLU A 121 0.27 -11.60 -7.54
CA GLU A 121 0.48 -12.77 -6.69
C GLU A 121 1.75 -12.63 -5.84
N VAL A 122 2.87 -12.20 -6.43
CA VAL A 122 4.12 -11.98 -5.70
C VAL A 122 3.97 -10.89 -4.64
N ILE A 123 3.25 -9.81 -4.95
CA ILE A 123 2.97 -8.75 -3.97
C ILE A 123 2.09 -9.28 -2.84
N ASP A 124 1.07 -10.10 -3.14
CA ASP A 124 0.21 -10.73 -2.13
C ASP A 124 0.98 -11.71 -1.23
N GLU A 125 1.84 -12.54 -1.83
CA GLU A 125 2.76 -13.44 -1.11
C GLU A 125 3.62 -12.64 -0.11
N GLY A 126 4.24 -11.56 -0.56
CA GLY A 126 5.05 -10.69 0.31
C GLY A 126 4.23 -10.01 1.41
N LEU A 127 3.05 -9.47 1.08
CA LEU A 127 2.17 -8.83 2.06
C LEU A 127 1.69 -9.81 3.14
N ARG A 128 1.62 -11.11 2.85
CA ARG A 128 1.32 -12.14 3.86
C ARG A 128 2.55 -12.53 4.67
N ALA A 129 3.72 -12.60 4.05
CA ALA A 129 4.91 -13.18 4.66
C ALA A 129 5.80 -12.19 5.44
N CYS A 130 5.88 -10.93 5.01
CA CYS A 130 6.86 -9.96 5.49
C CYS A 130 6.33 -9.11 6.64
N PRO A 131 7.09 -8.81 7.70
CA PRO A 131 6.70 -7.84 8.71
C PRO A 131 6.59 -6.42 8.14
N ARG A 132 7.55 -6.05 7.27
CA ARG A 132 7.51 -4.79 6.55
C ARG A 132 6.55 -4.83 5.37
N LYS A 133 5.65 -3.85 5.27
CA LYS A 133 4.57 -3.84 4.26
C LYS A 133 4.66 -2.64 3.33
N TYR A 134 5.12 -1.49 3.79
CA TYR A 134 4.97 -0.24 3.02
C TYR A 134 5.59 -0.29 1.61
N TYR A 135 6.76 -0.91 1.42
CA TYR A 135 7.34 -1.06 0.07
C TYR A 135 6.47 -1.93 -0.85
N LEU A 136 5.85 -2.98 -0.32
CA LEU A 136 4.97 -3.86 -1.08
C LEU A 136 3.64 -3.16 -1.40
N LEU A 137 3.17 -2.30 -0.52
CA LEU A 137 2.00 -1.45 -0.75
C LEU A 137 2.27 -0.39 -1.82
N ASP A 138 3.45 0.24 -1.85
CA ASP A 138 3.85 1.12 -2.95
C ASP A 138 3.84 0.38 -4.31
N LEU A 139 4.39 -0.83 -4.35
CA LEU A 139 4.37 -1.68 -5.54
C LEU A 139 2.95 -2.06 -5.96
N ALA A 140 2.07 -2.36 -5.00
CA ALA A 140 0.66 -2.61 -5.26
C ALA A 140 -0.01 -1.38 -5.88
N GLY A 141 0.22 -0.19 -5.32
CA GLY A 141 -0.33 1.06 -5.84
C GLY A 141 0.12 1.35 -7.27
N THR A 142 1.41 1.17 -7.53
CA THR A 142 2.02 1.31 -8.87
C THR A 142 1.44 0.29 -9.87
N ALA A 143 1.27 -0.96 -9.44
CA ALA A 143 0.67 -2.01 -10.26
C ALA A 143 -0.80 -1.72 -10.60
N MET A 144 -1.56 -1.13 -9.68
CA MET A 144 -2.94 -0.69 -9.90
C MET A 144 -3.03 0.53 -10.81
N LEU A 145 -2.14 1.51 -10.65
CA LEU A 145 -2.05 2.69 -11.53
C LEU A 145 -1.89 2.27 -13.00
N ARG A 146 -0.95 1.37 -13.28
CA ARG A 146 -0.68 0.86 -14.65
C ARG A 146 -1.88 0.14 -15.26
N ARG A 147 -2.72 -0.48 -14.44
CA ARG A 147 -3.98 -1.11 -14.83
C ARG A 147 -5.14 -0.11 -14.95
N GLY A 148 -4.89 1.19 -14.76
CA GLY A 148 -5.90 2.25 -14.82
C GLY A 148 -6.82 2.31 -13.59
N ARG A 149 -6.45 1.64 -12.49
CA ARG A 149 -7.28 1.48 -11.28
C ARG A 149 -6.94 2.56 -10.25
N ALA A 150 -7.32 3.80 -10.53
CA ALA A 150 -6.95 4.97 -9.73
C ALA A 150 -7.37 4.88 -8.24
N ALA A 151 -8.57 4.37 -7.95
CA ALA A 151 -9.09 4.25 -6.59
C ALA A 151 -8.23 3.31 -5.73
N GLU A 152 -7.77 2.21 -6.33
CA GLU A 152 -6.94 1.21 -5.66
C GLU A 152 -5.50 1.66 -5.55
N ALA A 153 -4.99 2.35 -6.58
CA ALA A 153 -3.67 2.98 -6.51
C ALA A 153 -3.59 3.91 -5.30
N LEU A 154 -4.56 4.82 -5.15
CA LEU A 154 -4.62 5.72 -4.01
C LEU A 154 -4.80 5.00 -2.67
N TYR A 155 -5.60 3.91 -2.63
CA TYR A 155 -5.74 3.09 -1.43
C TYR A 155 -4.42 2.49 -0.97
N TYR A 156 -3.67 1.87 -1.87
CA TYR A 156 -2.39 1.24 -1.50
C TYR A 156 -1.31 2.26 -1.18
N TRP A 157 -1.24 3.39 -1.89
CA TRP A 157 -0.29 4.45 -1.54
C TRP A 157 -0.63 5.12 -0.20
N ALA A 158 -1.92 5.28 0.14
CA ALA A 158 -2.33 5.76 1.45
C ALA A 158 -1.83 4.83 2.56
N HIS A 159 -2.03 3.52 2.40
CA HIS A 159 -1.57 2.53 3.37
C HIS A 159 -0.04 2.50 3.44
N SER A 160 0.65 2.61 2.30
CA SER A 160 2.11 2.66 2.24
C SER A 160 2.66 3.80 3.09
N VAL A 161 2.18 5.04 2.91
CA VAL A 161 2.72 6.17 3.67
C VAL A 161 2.34 6.09 5.14
N THR A 162 1.10 5.73 5.47
CA THR A 162 0.71 5.59 6.88
C THR A 162 1.54 4.54 7.61
N ASN A 163 1.84 3.42 6.94
CA ASN A 163 2.70 2.39 7.49
C ASN A 163 4.14 2.87 7.69
N ALA A 164 4.74 3.51 6.67
CA ALA A 164 6.09 4.04 6.77
C ALA A 164 6.21 5.07 7.91
N GLU A 165 5.23 5.97 8.05
CA GLU A 165 5.18 6.91 9.18
C GLU A 165 5.11 6.20 10.53
N SER A 166 4.35 5.10 10.64
CA SER A 166 4.17 4.37 11.90
C SER A 166 5.45 3.75 12.46
N VAL A 167 6.45 3.52 11.60
CA VAL A 167 7.77 2.99 11.99
C VAL A 167 8.90 4.03 11.88
N GLY A 168 8.56 5.29 11.59
CA GLY A 168 9.54 6.38 11.49
C GLY A 168 10.34 6.42 10.19
N GLU A 169 9.90 5.70 9.16
CA GLU A 169 10.57 5.60 7.84
C GLU A 169 9.81 6.37 6.74
N GLY A 170 9.00 7.37 7.11
CA GLY A 170 8.17 8.12 6.17
C GLY A 170 8.95 8.84 5.06
N GLU A 171 10.19 9.25 5.31
CA GLU A 171 11.06 9.91 4.31
C GLU A 171 11.47 8.95 3.19
N ASP A 172 11.52 7.64 3.46
CA ASP A 172 11.90 6.60 2.49
C ASP A 172 10.70 6.11 1.67
N ALA A 173 9.48 6.56 1.99
CA ALA A 173 8.25 6.11 1.35
C ALA A 173 8.05 6.75 -0.02
N ARG A 174 8.49 6.06 -1.08
CA ARG A 174 8.28 6.44 -2.50
C ARG A 174 6.83 6.73 -2.89
N ALA A 175 5.86 6.19 -2.14
CA ALA A 175 4.45 6.52 -2.34
C ALA A 175 4.16 8.03 -2.20
N TYR A 176 4.96 8.80 -1.46
CA TYR A 176 4.83 10.26 -1.40
C TYR A 176 5.09 10.94 -2.74
N ASP A 177 5.93 10.36 -3.61
CA ASP A 177 6.17 10.88 -4.95
C ASP A 177 4.89 10.81 -5.79
N TYR A 178 4.22 9.66 -5.77
CA TYR A 178 2.92 9.48 -6.40
C TYR A 178 1.86 10.39 -5.81
N LEU A 179 1.77 10.50 -4.49
CA LEU A 179 0.80 11.36 -3.82
C LEU A 179 1.02 12.84 -4.13
N THR A 180 2.27 13.28 -4.29
CA THR A 180 2.62 14.65 -4.71
C THR A 180 2.03 14.96 -6.09
N VAL A 181 2.27 14.08 -7.07
CA VAL A 181 1.75 14.26 -8.43
C VAL A 181 0.23 14.15 -8.46
N VAL A 182 -0.36 13.18 -7.75
CA VAL A 182 -1.82 13.03 -7.62
C VAL A 182 -2.45 14.29 -7.05
N ALA A 183 -1.90 14.83 -5.95
CA ALA A 183 -2.37 16.06 -5.33
C ALA A 183 -2.30 17.26 -6.29
N GLY A 184 -1.24 17.36 -7.10
CA GLY A 184 -1.12 18.33 -8.19
C GLY A 184 -2.26 18.21 -9.21
N VAL A 185 -2.49 16.99 -9.72
CA VAL A 185 -3.54 16.70 -10.72
C VAL A 185 -4.94 17.02 -10.21
N VAL A 186 -5.23 16.72 -8.95
CA VAL A 186 -6.57 16.95 -8.37
C VAL A 186 -6.77 18.38 -7.82
N GLY A 187 -5.76 19.25 -7.94
CA GLY A 187 -5.83 20.66 -7.53
C GLY A 187 -5.70 20.87 -6.01
N ARG A 188 -4.96 20.01 -5.31
CA ARG A 188 -4.66 20.10 -3.88
C ARG A 188 -3.22 20.53 -3.64
N ARG A 189 -2.94 21.81 -3.93
CA ARG A 189 -1.59 22.38 -3.89
C ARG A 189 -0.93 22.27 -2.52
N ASP A 190 -1.68 22.48 -1.44
CA ASP A 190 -1.12 22.41 -0.09
C ASP A 190 -0.78 20.97 0.30
N ALA A 191 -1.59 20.00 -0.12
CA ALA A 191 -1.28 18.58 0.04
C ALA A 191 -0.02 18.19 -0.77
N ALA A 192 0.09 18.66 -2.01
CA ALA A 192 1.27 18.41 -2.84
C ALA A 192 2.55 18.96 -2.18
N LYS A 193 2.49 20.15 -1.57
CA LYS A 193 3.61 20.72 -0.82
C LYS A 193 3.97 19.89 0.41
N ALA A 194 2.98 19.43 1.17
CA ALA A 194 3.21 18.61 2.36
C ALA A 194 3.91 17.29 1.99
N PHE A 195 3.43 16.60 0.96
CA PHE A 195 4.05 15.35 0.49
C PHE A 195 5.45 15.57 -0.08
N HIS A 196 5.65 16.63 -0.87
CA HIS A 196 6.96 16.97 -1.40
C HIS A 196 7.97 17.31 -0.29
N ALA A 197 7.54 18.05 0.73
CA ALA A 197 8.38 18.32 1.89
C ALA A 197 8.72 17.03 2.65
N ARG A 198 7.74 16.12 2.79
CA ARG A 198 7.93 14.86 3.50
C ARG A 198 8.89 13.89 2.81
N ALA A 199 8.83 13.82 1.48
CA ALA A 199 9.77 13.05 0.67
C ALA A 199 11.20 13.67 0.62
N ASN A 200 11.46 14.72 1.41
CA ASN A 200 12.72 15.47 1.45
C ASN A 200 13.20 15.95 0.06
N LEU A 201 12.26 16.25 -0.84
CA LEU A 201 12.56 16.70 -2.20
C LEU A 201 12.93 18.20 -2.26
N ALA A 202 13.07 18.86 -1.11
CA ALA A 202 13.40 20.28 -1.00
C ALA A 202 14.73 20.65 -1.70
N ASP A 203 15.66 19.68 -1.82
CA ASP A 203 16.97 19.85 -2.45
C ASP A 203 17.04 19.37 -3.93
N ALA A 204 15.97 18.75 -4.46
CA ALA A 204 15.96 18.19 -5.82
C ALA A 204 14.56 18.32 -6.48
N PRO A 205 14.21 19.51 -7.00
CA PRO A 205 12.87 19.78 -7.53
C PRO A 205 12.54 19.13 -8.88
N GLU A 206 13.50 18.47 -9.54
CA GLU A 206 13.38 18.16 -10.97
C GLU A 206 12.64 16.87 -11.32
N ILE A 207 12.57 15.83 -10.47
CA ILE A 207 11.90 14.58 -10.84
C ILE A 207 11.29 13.89 -9.62
N VAL A 208 9.99 14.14 -9.37
CA VAL A 208 9.20 13.40 -8.39
C VAL A 208 8.88 12.00 -8.94
N LEU A 209 8.43 11.91 -10.19
CA LEU A 209 8.20 10.68 -10.94
C LEU A 209 8.77 10.86 -12.35
N ASP A 210 9.13 9.76 -13.01
CA ASP A 210 9.47 9.82 -14.44
C ASP A 210 8.26 10.24 -15.30
N ASP A 211 8.53 10.57 -16.57
CA ASP A 211 7.51 11.01 -17.52
C ASP A 211 6.41 9.96 -17.74
N GLU A 212 6.75 8.67 -17.69
CA GLU A 212 5.81 7.56 -17.88
C GLU A 212 4.78 7.54 -16.75
N TYR A 213 5.25 7.47 -15.51
CA TYR A 213 4.36 7.43 -14.34
C TYR A 213 3.61 8.74 -14.14
N THR A 214 4.23 9.88 -14.43
CA THR A 214 3.56 11.17 -14.41
C THR A 214 2.37 11.17 -15.37
N GLN A 215 2.56 10.71 -16.63
CA GLN A 215 1.48 10.61 -17.60
C GLN A 215 0.38 9.63 -17.16
N LEU A 216 0.75 8.50 -16.55
CA LEU A 216 -0.21 7.54 -16.01
C LEU A 216 -1.07 8.17 -14.90
N VAL A 217 -0.46 8.90 -13.95
CA VAL A 217 -1.19 9.62 -12.90
C VAL A 217 -2.12 10.67 -13.50
N HIS A 218 -1.63 11.50 -14.42
CA HIS A 218 -2.44 12.50 -15.11
C HIS A 218 -3.65 11.87 -15.82
N LYS A 219 -3.47 10.72 -16.47
CA LYS A 219 -4.55 10.00 -17.15
C LYS A 219 -5.56 9.42 -16.14
N ALA A 220 -5.07 8.72 -15.11
CA ALA A 220 -5.89 8.00 -14.15
C ALA A 220 -6.69 8.96 -13.23
N PHE A 221 -6.10 10.10 -12.87
CA PHE A 221 -6.69 11.06 -11.93
C PHE A 221 -7.25 12.31 -12.61
N ARG A 222 -7.35 12.35 -13.95
CA ARG A 222 -7.92 13.50 -14.69
C ARG A 222 -9.33 13.89 -14.22
N LYS A 223 -10.13 12.90 -13.82
CA LYS A 223 -11.48 13.07 -13.29
C LYS A 223 -11.59 12.29 -11.98
N PRO A 224 -11.01 12.82 -10.88
CA PRO A 224 -10.98 12.09 -9.62
C PRO A 224 -12.40 11.92 -9.08
N ALA A 225 -12.68 10.78 -8.48
CA ALA A 225 -13.93 10.59 -7.75
C ALA A 225 -13.99 11.57 -6.57
N PRO A 226 -15.19 12.04 -6.16
CA PRO A 226 -15.32 13.01 -5.07
C PRO A 226 -14.62 12.59 -3.78
N ALA A 227 -14.64 11.28 -3.45
CA ALA A 227 -14.04 10.74 -2.24
C ALA A 227 -12.49 10.65 -2.25
N MET A 228 -11.84 10.79 -3.41
CA MET A 228 -10.37 10.77 -3.47
C MET A 228 -9.73 12.03 -2.88
N ARG A 229 -10.41 13.18 -3.02
CA ARG A 229 -9.94 14.47 -2.49
C ARG A 229 -9.81 14.48 -0.96
N PRO A 230 -10.83 14.09 -0.18
CA PRO A 230 -10.69 14.05 1.27
C PRO A 230 -9.60 13.07 1.73
N VAL A 231 -9.39 11.94 1.04
CA VAL A 231 -8.26 11.03 1.35
C VAL A 231 -6.93 11.77 1.24
N ILE A 232 -6.69 12.46 0.12
CA ILE A 232 -5.46 13.23 -0.13
C ILE A 232 -5.28 14.35 0.91
N GLU A 233 -6.36 15.08 1.22
CA GLU A 233 -6.33 16.16 2.21
C GLU A 233 -6.01 15.64 3.62
N THR A 234 -6.66 14.55 4.04
CA THR A 234 -6.43 13.98 5.36
C THR A 234 -5.04 13.38 5.50
N LEU A 235 -4.53 12.68 4.48
CA LEU A 235 -3.15 12.18 4.49
C LEU A 235 -2.14 13.33 4.65
N ALA A 236 -2.32 14.43 3.91
CA ALA A 236 -1.43 15.59 4.02
C ALA A 236 -1.46 16.24 5.41
N GLN A 237 -2.60 16.22 6.10
CA GLN A 237 -2.72 16.72 7.48
C GLN A 237 -2.04 15.81 8.51
N GLN A 238 -1.80 14.54 8.17
CA GLN A 238 -1.15 13.56 9.02
C GLN A 238 0.37 13.51 8.84
N VAL A 239 0.90 14.16 7.80
CA VAL A 239 2.33 14.30 7.57
C VAL A 239 2.96 15.05 8.78
N PRO A 240 3.94 14.46 9.48
CA PRO A 240 4.64 15.14 10.56
C PRO A 240 5.34 16.41 10.06
N ALA A 241 5.32 17.47 10.88
CA ALA A 241 5.95 18.76 10.59
C ALA A 241 7.48 18.71 10.79
#